data_AF-A0A6P8IYF3-F1
#
_entry.id   AF-A0A6P8IYF3-F1
#
_cell.length_a   1.000
_cell.length_b   1.000
_cell.length_c   1.000
_cell.angle_alpha   90.00
_cell.angle_beta   90.00
_cell.angle_gamma   90.00
#
_symmetry.space_group_name_H-M   'P 1'
#
loop_
_entity.id
_entity.type
_entity.pdbx_description
1 polymer ?
#
loop_
_entity_poly.entity_id
_entity_poly.type
_entity_poly.pdbx_seq_one_letter_code
_entity_poly.pdbx_strand_id
1 'polypeptide(L)'
;MEYNNIGRAKEASKEEETGDQVNVIFYTLPKYRFTILMQVLLVLDLASSVTLWLCGGNTKYMEDHVTNFTIRDSVIDLAVLSFIRCGLLFFIYGFLENISLKQIDHPYESSLSTKKCIWHFIILFFSIGSLAFSITKGVLIYNVRSDSAHHLHSTYYALVISALCFCFLESVGAVLSFHAMRKLKIMRILLTPNDKENEEKPKKKVSLGRLATLTKPEFFILFVASLALLVSAGSQIAAPYFFGMVITAAMEPGMKKLNETILILLLIYIGGAIGSMIRAWLYTLAGQRIVARIRKQLFNAIIRQEVAFFDTNRTGELINRLSSDTQVIQNALTVNISMLLRYVIQILGSIVFMFTLSPKLTGVLISVVPIIGVGAQQYGKYVFYT
;
A
#
# COMPACT_ATOMS: atom_id res chain seq x y z
N MET A 1 33.53 -1.54 -26.99
CA MET A 1 33.28 -2.74 -27.82
C MET A 1 31.80 -3.15 -27.87
N GLU A 2 30.93 -2.60 -27.03
CA GLU A 2 29.49 -2.98 -26.97
C GLU A 2 28.59 -2.27 -27.99
N TYR A 3 29.08 -1.20 -28.64
CA TYR A 3 28.33 -0.43 -29.65
C TYR A 3 28.29 -1.09 -31.05
N ASN A 4 29.20 -2.02 -31.35
CA ASN A 4 29.32 -2.60 -32.70
C ASN A 4 28.44 -3.85 -32.92
N ASN A 5 27.94 -4.45 -31.84
CA ASN A 5 27.03 -5.61 -31.92
C ASN A 5 25.57 -5.22 -32.22
N ILE A 6 25.22 -3.94 -32.08
CA ILE A 6 23.86 -3.43 -32.34
C ILE A 6 23.60 -3.28 -33.85
N GLY A 7 24.65 -3.10 -34.65
CA GLY A 7 24.56 -3.03 -36.12
C GLY A 7 24.23 -4.39 -36.76
N ARG A 8 24.91 -5.47 -36.31
CA ARG A 8 24.70 -6.83 -36.85
C ARG A 8 23.33 -7.43 -36.52
N ALA A 9 22.71 -7.01 -35.41
CA ALA A 9 21.35 -7.44 -35.06
C ALA A 9 20.26 -6.81 -35.96
N LYS A 10 20.55 -5.63 -36.56
CA LYS A 10 19.62 -4.96 -37.48
C LYS A 10 19.67 -5.51 -38.91
N GLU A 11 20.79 -6.12 -39.31
CA GLU A 11 20.92 -6.76 -40.62
C GLU A 11 20.31 -8.17 -40.63
N ALA A 12 20.44 -8.91 -39.53
CA ALA A 12 19.80 -10.23 -39.39
C ALA A 12 18.26 -10.17 -39.32
N SER A 13 17.68 -9.02 -38.96
CA SER A 13 16.21 -8.84 -38.88
C SER A 13 15.57 -8.38 -40.19
N LYS A 14 16.32 -8.31 -41.30
CA LYS A 14 15.82 -7.89 -42.61
C LYS A 14 15.46 -9.04 -43.55
N GLU A 15 15.70 -10.29 -43.16
CA GLU A 15 15.47 -11.48 -44.01
C GLU A 15 14.24 -12.33 -43.63
N GLU A 16 13.48 -11.99 -42.58
CA GLU A 16 12.26 -12.71 -42.19
C GLU A 16 11.01 -11.81 -42.32
N GLU A 17 10.68 -11.40 -43.55
CA GLU A 17 9.33 -10.95 -43.90
C GLU A 17 8.53 -12.15 -44.45
N THR A 18 7.90 -12.92 -43.57
CA THR A 18 6.69 -13.70 -43.91
C THR A 18 6.03 -14.23 -42.64
N GLY A 19 4.91 -13.62 -42.26
CA GLY A 19 4.04 -14.13 -41.20
C GLY A 19 3.60 -13.04 -40.24
N ASP A 20 2.29 -12.84 -40.20
CA ASP A 20 1.55 -11.88 -39.39
C ASP A 20 1.62 -12.24 -37.89
N GLN A 21 2.82 -12.20 -37.30
CA GLN A 21 3.03 -12.21 -35.86
C GLN A 21 3.50 -10.82 -35.45
N VAL A 22 2.62 -10.10 -34.76
CA VAL A 22 2.94 -8.86 -34.07
C VAL A 22 4.03 -9.18 -33.04
N ASN A 23 5.29 -9.00 -33.42
CA ASN A 23 6.43 -9.03 -32.52
C ASN A 23 6.35 -7.80 -31.61
N VAL A 24 5.58 -7.92 -30.52
CA VAL A 24 5.66 -6.97 -29.41
C VAL A 24 7.06 -7.12 -28.82
N ILE A 25 7.98 -6.25 -29.23
CA ILE A 25 9.31 -6.21 -28.64
C ILE A 25 9.13 -5.70 -27.21
N PHE A 26 9.07 -6.62 -26.25
CA PHE A 26 9.05 -6.29 -24.83
C PHE A 26 10.43 -5.76 -24.44
N TYR A 27 10.54 -4.45 -24.30
CA TYR A 27 11.74 -3.84 -23.73
C TYR A 27 11.79 -4.15 -22.24
N THR A 28 12.68 -5.07 -21.87
CA THR A 28 13.00 -5.32 -20.47
C THR A 28 13.84 -4.14 -19.96
N LEU A 29 13.23 -3.31 -19.11
CA LEU A 29 13.96 -2.27 -18.38
C LEU A 29 15.17 -2.90 -17.66
N PRO A 30 16.31 -2.20 -17.55
CA PRO A 30 17.51 -2.75 -16.93
C PRO A 30 17.20 -3.30 -15.54
N LYS A 31 17.71 -4.51 -15.25
CA LYS A 31 17.50 -5.22 -13.98
C LYS A 31 17.99 -4.39 -12.78
N TYR A 32 19.06 -3.63 -12.96
CA TYR A 32 19.63 -2.74 -11.94
C TYR A 32 19.13 -1.30 -12.14
N ARG A 33 18.15 -0.90 -11.32
CA ARG A 33 17.57 0.45 -11.35
C ARG A 33 18.08 1.26 -10.17
N PHE A 34 18.22 2.58 -10.38
CA PHE A 34 18.61 3.51 -9.33
C PHE A 34 17.71 3.42 -8.09
N THR A 35 16.39 3.28 -8.29
CA THR A 35 15.42 3.11 -7.20
C THR A 35 15.70 1.86 -6.37
N ILE A 36 16.04 0.75 -7.02
CA ILE A 36 16.36 -0.52 -6.35
C ILE A 36 17.62 -0.36 -5.51
N LEU A 37 18.65 0.32 -6.05
CA LEU A 37 19.88 0.62 -5.31
C LEU A 37 19.60 1.46 -4.06
N MET A 38 18.75 2.50 -4.17
CA MET A 38 18.36 3.32 -3.03
C MET A 38 17.52 2.54 -2.01
N GLN A 39 16.61 1.70 -2.46
CA GLN A 39 15.82 0.83 -1.57
C GLN A 39 16.71 -0.17 -0.82
N VAL A 40 17.70 -0.76 -1.48
CA VAL A 40 18.70 -1.64 -0.83
C VAL A 40 19.50 -0.87 0.23
N LEU A 41 19.94 0.35 -0.09
CA LEU A 41 20.64 1.22 0.86
C LEU A 41 19.79 1.51 2.11
N LEU A 42 18.50 1.81 1.94
CA LEU A 42 17.57 2.07 3.05
C LEU A 42 17.34 0.82 3.93
N VAL A 43 17.26 -0.37 3.32
CA VAL A 43 17.15 -1.64 4.05
C VAL A 43 18.43 -1.92 4.83
N LEU A 44 19.60 -1.63 4.25
CA LEU A 44 20.89 -1.83 4.90
C LEU A 44 21.07 -0.88 6.10
N ASP A 45 20.64 0.37 5.96
CA ASP A 45 20.60 1.35 7.06
C ASP A 45 19.67 0.90 8.20
N LEU A 46 18.46 0.43 7.86
CA LEU A 46 17.52 -0.13 8.83
C LEU A 46 18.11 -1.33 9.58
N ALA A 47 18.68 -2.29 8.85
CA ALA A 47 19.30 -3.48 9.42
C ALA A 47 20.49 -3.13 10.31
N SER A 48 21.34 -2.20 9.88
CA SER A 48 22.47 -1.71 10.67
C SER A 48 22.00 -1.03 11.96
N SER A 49 21.01 -0.13 11.87
CA SER A 49 20.46 0.59 13.02
C SER A 49 19.84 -0.35 14.05
N VAL A 50 19.06 -1.34 13.61
CA VAL A 50 18.46 -2.36 14.49
C VAL A 50 19.53 -3.27 15.11
N THR A 51 20.52 -3.71 14.32
CA THR A 51 21.58 -4.60 14.81
C THR A 51 22.45 -3.91 15.87
N LEU A 52 22.84 -2.66 15.63
CA LEU A 52 23.63 -1.87 16.58
C LEU A 52 22.86 -1.56 17.87
N TRP A 53 21.54 -1.38 17.77
CA TRP A 53 20.69 -1.19 18.93
C TRP A 53 20.51 -2.48 19.75
N LEU A 54 20.28 -3.63 19.10
CA LEU A 54 20.12 -4.94 19.76
C LEU A 54 21.42 -5.51 20.32
N CYS A 55 22.55 -5.35 19.61
CA CYS A 55 23.87 -5.80 20.06
C CYS A 55 24.51 -4.84 21.07
N GLY A 56 23.78 -3.80 21.51
CA GLY A 56 24.22 -2.77 22.42
C GLY A 56 24.44 -3.20 23.87
N GLY A 57 24.96 -4.41 24.10
CA GLY A 57 25.77 -4.91 25.25
C GLY A 57 25.32 -4.72 26.71
N ASN A 58 24.41 -3.82 27.03
CA ASN A 58 24.04 -3.48 28.40
C ASN A 58 22.52 -3.29 28.52
N THR A 59 21.84 -4.37 28.89
CA THR A 59 20.38 -4.44 29.05
C THR A 59 19.85 -3.42 30.07
N LYS A 60 20.60 -3.12 31.13
CA LYS A 60 20.24 -2.08 32.12
C LYS A 60 20.24 -0.67 31.53
N TYR A 61 21.20 -0.39 30.65
CA TYR A 61 21.27 0.90 29.96
C TYR A 61 20.12 1.05 28.94
N MET A 62 19.77 -0.03 28.22
CA MET A 62 18.61 0.00 27.33
C MET A 62 17.29 0.19 28.10
N GLU A 63 17.11 -0.49 29.22
CA GLU A 63 15.91 -0.39 30.05
C GLU A 63 15.73 1.03 30.59
N ASP A 64 16.79 1.66 31.09
CA ASP A 64 16.75 3.05 31.58
C ASP A 64 16.40 4.05 30.46
N HIS A 65 16.96 3.88 29.27
CA HIS A 65 16.64 4.71 28.11
C HIS A 65 15.21 4.54 27.56
N VAL A 66 14.59 3.38 27.81
CA VAL A 66 13.19 3.08 27.43
C VAL A 66 12.21 3.58 28.49
N THR A 67 12.61 3.53 29.77
CA THR A 67 11.75 3.92 30.91
C THR A 67 11.82 5.42 31.21
N ASN A 68 13.02 6.03 31.17
CA ASN A 68 13.29 7.43 31.42
C ASN A 68 13.67 8.17 30.11
N PHE A 69 12.72 8.24 29.18
CA PHE A 69 12.96 8.89 27.88
C PHE A 69 13.19 10.41 28.01
N THR A 70 14.43 10.86 27.78
CA THR A 70 14.77 12.27 27.57
C THR A 70 15.38 12.48 26.18
N ILE A 71 14.90 13.50 25.46
CA ILE A 71 15.40 13.86 24.11
C ILE A 71 16.87 14.31 24.15
N ARG A 72 17.42 14.66 25.31
CA ARG A 72 18.84 15.07 25.40
C ARG A 72 19.79 13.87 25.42
N ASP A 73 19.45 12.85 26.17
CA ASP A 73 20.39 11.78 26.50
C ASP A 73 20.12 10.52 25.69
N SER A 74 18.88 10.34 25.23
CA SER A 74 18.47 9.10 24.57
C SER A 74 18.84 9.00 23.09
N VAL A 75 19.28 7.78 22.73
CA VAL A 75 19.66 7.34 21.39
C VAL A 75 18.51 6.60 20.69
N ILE A 76 17.45 6.26 21.42
CA ILE A 76 16.27 5.55 20.88
C ILE A 76 15.58 6.36 19.78
N ASP A 77 15.60 7.68 19.89
CA ASP A 77 15.06 8.65 18.95
C ASP A 77 15.72 8.51 17.58
N LEU A 78 17.02 8.22 17.56
CA LEU A 78 17.79 8.02 16.33
C LEU A 78 17.36 6.74 15.62
N ALA A 79 17.19 5.65 16.38
CA ALA A 79 16.73 4.38 15.84
C ALA A 79 15.30 4.46 15.32
N VAL A 80 14.41 5.13 16.06
CA VAL A 80 13.01 5.37 15.66
C VAL A 80 12.95 6.27 14.41
N LEU A 81 13.76 7.32 14.35
CA LEU A 81 13.83 8.19 13.17
C LEU A 81 14.30 7.42 11.93
N SER A 82 15.38 6.63 12.03
CA SER A 82 15.85 5.79 10.92
C SER A 82 14.77 4.81 10.47
N PHE A 83 14.03 4.21 11.41
CA PHE A 83 12.94 3.30 11.08
C PHE A 83 11.83 4.00 10.29
N ILE A 84 11.30 5.11 10.80
CA ILE A 84 10.20 5.86 10.17
C ILE A 84 10.64 6.38 8.80
N ARG A 85 11.85 6.94 8.72
CA ARG A 85 12.42 7.48 7.48
C ARG A 85 12.60 6.41 6.43
N CYS A 86 13.27 5.30 6.75
CA CYS A 86 13.52 4.22 5.79
C CYS A 86 12.20 3.66 5.26
N GLY A 87 11.18 3.50 6.11
CA GLY A 87 9.84 3.12 5.70
C GLY A 87 9.24 4.11 4.70
N LEU A 88 9.14 5.39 5.06
CA LEU A 88 8.54 6.41 4.19
C LEU A 88 9.27 6.53 2.85
N LEU A 89 10.59 6.65 2.86
CA LEU A 89 11.37 6.87 1.64
C LEU A 89 11.38 5.65 0.73
N PHE A 90 11.32 4.43 1.27
CA PHE A 90 11.18 3.23 0.47
C PHE A 90 9.94 3.29 -0.45
N PHE A 91 8.79 3.68 0.12
CA PHE A 91 7.54 3.83 -0.67
C PHE A 91 7.62 5.00 -1.64
N ILE A 92 8.14 6.15 -1.19
CA ILE A 92 8.19 7.35 -2.01
C ILE A 92 9.08 7.14 -3.25
N TYR A 93 10.24 6.48 -3.09
CA TYR A 93 11.10 6.10 -4.22
C TYR A 93 10.37 5.17 -5.20
N GLY A 94 9.64 4.17 -4.72
CA GLY A 94 8.84 3.28 -5.58
C GLY A 94 7.69 3.99 -6.31
N PHE A 95 7.02 4.93 -5.64
CA PHE A 95 5.95 5.72 -6.26
C PHE A 95 6.50 6.70 -7.30
N LEU A 96 7.64 7.32 -7.01
CA LEU A 96 8.35 8.20 -7.93
C LEU A 96 8.75 7.47 -9.22
N GLU A 97 9.27 6.24 -9.11
CA GLU A 97 9.56 5.40 -10.28
C GLU A 97 8.31 5.10 -11.10
N ASN A 98 7.22 4.71 -10.44
CA ASN A 98 5.96 4.40 -11.13
C ASN A 98 5.38 5.62 -11.88
N ILE A 99 5.40 6.80 -11.25
CA ILE A 99 5.00 8.05 -11.92
C ILE A 99 5.96 8.36 -13.08
N SER A 100 7.27 8.19 -12.88
CA SER A 100 8.24 8.45 -13.93
C SER A 100 8.07 7.51 -15.12
N LEU A 101 7.67 6.26 -14.89
CA LEU A 101 7.32 5.31 -15.94
C LEU A 101 6.05 5.72 -16.67
N LYS A 102 4.97 6.05 -15.95
CA LYS A 102 3.71 6.51 -16.54
C LYS A 102 3.84 7.81 -17.34
N GLN A 103 4.69 8.73 -16.89
CA GLN A 103 4.97 9.96 -17.63
C GLN A 103 5.70 9.69 -18.95
N ILE A 104 6.40 8.56 -19.06
CA ILE A 104 7.00 8.16 -20.34
C ILE A 104 5.91 7.67 -21.30
N ASP A 105 4.93 6.92 -20.80
CA ASP A 105 3.81 6.42 -21.61
C ASP A 105 2.87 7.56 -22.05
N HIS A 106 2.73 8.61 -21.23
CA HIS A 106 1.89 9.77 -21.52
C HIS A 106 2.66 11.09 -21.37
N PRO A 107 3.51 11.47 -22.36
CA PRO A 107 4.46 12.57 -22.24
C PRO A 107 3.82 13.96 -22.15
N TYR A 108 2.60 14.13 -22.68
CA TYR A 108 1.90 15.42 -22.74
C TYR A 108 0.97 15.67 -21.55
N GLU A 109 0.84 14.73 -20.61
CA GLU A 109 -0.02 14.90 -19.44
C GLU A 109 0.68 15.74 -18.36
N SER A 110 0.38 17.04 -18.33
CA SER A 110 0.98 18.02 -17.41
C SER A 110 0.82 17.64 -15.93
N SER A 111 -0.29 16.98 -15.57
CA SER A 111 -0.59 16.48 -14.22
C SER A 111 0.48 15.53 -13.68
N LEU A 112 1.04 14.64 -14.52
CA LEU A 112 2.07 13.70 -14.08
C LEU A 112 3.41 14.39 -13.83
N SER A 113 3.74 15.42 -14.62
CA SER A 113 4.96 16.20 -14.43
C SER A 113 4.94 16.96 -13.10
N THR A 114 3.82 17.58 -12.77
CA THR A 114 3.64 18.28 -11.48
C THR A 114 3.73 17.30 -10.31
N LYS A 115 3.05 16.14 -10.39
CA LYS A 115 3.13 15.10 -9.35
C LYS A 115 4.57 14.62 -9.15
N LYS A 116 5.31 14.33 -10.23
CA LYS A 116 6.71 13.91 -10.14
C LYS A 116 7.59 14.94 -9.42
N CYS A 117 7.42 16.22 -9.75
CA CYS A 117 8.16 17.32 -9.10
C CYS A 117 7.87 17.39 -7.60
N ILE A 118 6.58 17.29 -7.22
CA ILE A 118 6.16 17.26 -5.81
C ILE A 118 6.83 16.10 -5.06
N TRP A 119 6.85 14.90 -5.63
CA TRP A 119 7.48 13.74 -4.97
C TRP A 119 8.99 13.88 -4.82
N HIS A 120 9.69 14.46 -5.81
CA HIS A 120 11.12 14.77 -5.65
C HIS A 120 11.36 15.76 -4.50
N PHE A 121 10.53 16.79 -4.38
CA PHE A 121 10.63 17.76 -3.29
C PHE A 121 10.40 17.12 -1.92
N ILE A 122 9.42 16.22 -1.82
CA ILE A 122 9.13 15.46 -0.61
C ILE A 122 10.34 14.60 -0.19
N ILE A 123 10.96 13.86 -1.13
CA ILE A 123 12.16 13.06 -0.84
C ILE A 123 13.28 13.94 -0.29
N LEU A 124 13.53 15.08 -0.96
CA LEU A 124 14.59 16.00 -0.58
C LEU A 124 14.36 16.59 0.81
N PHE A 125 13.12 17.01 1.11
CA PHE A 125 12.74 17.58 2.40
C PHE A 125 12.98 16.57 3.54
N PHE A 126 12.51 15.33 3.39
CA PHE A 126 12.68 14.31 4.43
C PHE A 126 14.15 13.90 4.63
N SER A 127 14.92 13.77 3.54
CA SER A 127 16.32 13.35 3.64
C SER A 127 17.22 14.43 4.26
N ILE A 128 17.06 15.69 3.83
CA ILE A 128 17.79 16.83 4.43
C ILE A 128 17.36 17.04 5.89
N GLY A 129 16.06 16.95 6.18
CA GLY A 129 15.54 17.08 7.54
C GLY A 129 16.11 16.03 8.49
N SER A 130 16.22 14.77 8.03
CA SER A 130 16.81 13.69 8.83
C SER A 130 18.30 13.88 9.06
N LEU A 131 19.04 14.33 8.04
CA LEU A 131 20.46 14.67 8.20
C LEU A 131 20.66 15.77 9.24
N ALA A 132 19.89 16.86 9.16
CA ALA A 132 19.97 17.98 10.08
C ALA A 132 19.66 17.56 11.54
N PHE A 133 18.65 16.70 11.73
CA PHE A 133 18.31 16.16 13.04
C PHE A 133 19.43 15.27 13.59
N SER A 134 19.97 14.36 12.78
CA SER A 134 21.04 13.45 13.17
C SER A 134 22.31 14.21 13.59
N ILE A 135 22.68 15.28 12.86
CA ILE A 135 23.79 16.17 13.22
C ILE A 135 23.53 16.86 14.56
N THR A 136 22.35 17.46 14.72
CA THR A 136 21.99 18.20 15.95
C THR A 136 22.02 17.28 17.17
N LYS A 137 21.48 16.07 17.03
CA LYS A 137 21.51 15.04 18.07
C LYS A 137 22.92 14.57 18.38
N GLY A 138 23.75 14.34 17.36
CA GLY A 138 25.16 13.97 17.55
C GLY A 138 25.91 15.01 18.39
N VAL A 139 25.71 16.30 18.11
CA VAL A 139 26.31 17.41 18.88
C VAL A 139 25.77 17.47 20.31
N LEU A 140 24.46 17.28 20.50
CA LEU A 140 23.83 17.30 21.82
C LEU A 140 24.37 16.18 22.73
N ILE A 141 24.46 14.96 22.19
CA ILE A 141 25.03 13.79 22.90
C ILE A 141 26.50 14.03 23.24
N TYR A 142 27.26 14.64 22.33
CA TYR A 142 28.67 14.99 22.57
C TYR A 142 28.81 16.00 23.71
N ASN A 143 28.00 17.07 23.72
CA ASN A 143 28.06 18.12 24.74
C ASN A 143 27.67 17.63 26.13
N VAL A 144 26.54 16.92 26.26
CA VAL A 144 26.13 16.33 27.54
C VAL A 144 27.19 15.36 28.07
N ARG A 145 27.89 14.68 27.15
CA ARG A 145 28.94 13.73 27.50
C ARG A 145 30.24 14.39 27.92
N SER A 146 30.61 15.54 27.32
CA SER A 146 31.76 16.32 27.75
C SER A 146 31.67 16.71 29.23
N ASP A 147 30.45 16.86 29.75
CA ASP A 147 30.18 17.23 31.15
C ASP A 147 30.08 16.02 32.10
N SER A 148 30.00 14.78 31.59
CA SER A 148 29.66 13.58 32.39
C SER A 148 30.75 12.50 32.38
N ALA A 149 31.33 12.18 33.55
CA ALA A 149 32.48 11.28 33.77
C ALA A 149 32.27 9.76 33.54
N HIS A 150 31.19 9.33 32.87
CA HIS A 150 31.01 7.92 32.51
C HIS A 150 31.47 7.70 31.05
N HIS A 151 31.69 6.47 30.59
CA HIS A 151 31.99 6.19 29.18
C HIS A 151 30.81 5.45 28.54
N LEU A 152 30.39 5.87 27.33
CA LEU A 152 29.26 5.27 26.64
C LEU A 152 29.77 3.97 26.00
N HIS A 153 28.95 2.93 25.94
CA HIS A 153 29.37 1.70 25.30
C HIS A 153 29.69 1.96 23.81
N SER A 154 30.76 1.33 23.30
CA SER A 154 31.29 1.57 21.94
C SER A 154 30.22 1.43 20.83
N THR A 155 29.23 0.57 21.04
CA THR A 155 28.11 0.33 20.12
C THR A 155 27.22 1.55 19.88
N TYR A 156 27.05 2.43 20.88
CA TYR A 156 26.23 3.64 20.71
C TYR A 156 26.95 4.70 19.87
N TYR A 157 28.28 4.79 19.98
CA TYR A 157 29.08 5.63 19.07
C TYR A 157 28.99 5.11 17.63
N ALA A 158 29.06 3.79 17.46
CA ALA A 158 28.86 3.17 16.14
C ALA A 158 27.47 3.49 15.55
N LEU A 159 26.41 3.50 16.38
CA LEU A 159 25.04 3.84 15.95
C LEU A 159 24.91 5.30 15.50
N VAL A 160 25.48 6.26 16.23
CA VAL A 160 25.47 7.67 15.83
C VAL A 160 26.25 7.89 14.53
N ILE A 161 27.43 7.27 14.40
CA ILE A 161 28.27 7.37 13.20
C ILE A 161 27.58 6.72 11.99
N SER A 162 26.97 5.53 12.16
CA SER A 162 26.24 4.86 11.08
C SER A 162 25.03 5.68 10.64
N ALA A 163 24.26 6.24 11.58
CA ALA A 163 23.11 7.07 11.27
C ALA A 163 23.50 8.33 10.48
N LEU A 164 24.61 8.99 10.84
CA LEU A 164 25.14 10.14 10.09
C LEU A 164 25.58 9.73 8.67
N CYS A 165 26.31 8.63 8.54
CA CYS A 165 26.80 8.14 7.25
C CYS A 165 25.65 7.78 6.30
N PHE A 166 24.64 7.04 6.76
CA PHE A 166 23.49 6.66 5.95
C PHE A 166 22.60 7.86 5.61
N CYS A 167 22.36 8.78 6.54
CA CYS A 167 21.62 10.02 6.23
C CYS A 167 22.36 10.86 5.17
N PHE A 168 23.69 10.91 5.21
CA PHE A 168 24.48 11.62 4.21
C PHE A 168 24.36 10.95 2.83
N LEU A 169 24.58 9.65 2.75
CA LEU A 169 24.45 8.88 1.51
C LEU A 169 23.06 9.01 0.89
N GLU A 170 22.02 9.00 1.73
CA GLU A 170 20.66 9.20 1.29
C GLU A 170 20.42 10.61 0.75
N SER A 171 20.93 11.65 1.41
CA SER A 171 20.78 13.03 0.94
C SER A 171 21.42 13.24 -0.43
N VAL A 172 22.57 12.59 -0.67
CA VAL A 172 23.22 12.52 -1.98
C VAL A 172 22.34 11.76 -2.98
N GLY A 173 21.78 10.62 -2.57
CA GLY A 173 20.83 9.84 -3.37
C GLY A 173 19.57 10.63 -3.77
N ALA A 174 19.02 11.43 -2.87
CA ALA A 174 17.86 12.27 -3.11
C ALA A 174 18.14 13.29 -4.24
N VAL A 175 19.32 13.93 -4.23
CA VAL A 175 19.75 14.87 -5.27
C VAL A 175 19.98 14.13 -6.60
N LEU A 176 20.66 12.98 -6.57
CA LEU A 176 20.93 12.17 -7.77
C LEU A 176 19.66 11.58 -8.40
N SER A 177 18.58 11.45 -7.64
CA SER A 177 17.30 10.92 -8.12
C SER A 177 16.75 11.69 -9.32
N PHE A 178 16.96 13.01 -9.37
CA PHE A 178 16.50 13.85 -10.49
C PHE A 178 17.22 13.48 -11.80
N HIS A 179 18.55 13.30 -11.73
CA HIS A 179 19.35 12.90 -12.89
C HIS A 179 19.04 11.46 -13.32
N ALA A 180 18.92 10.53 -12.37
CA ALA A 180 18.61 9.13 -12.66
C ALA A 180 17.25 8.97 -13.35
N MET A 181 16.21 9.67 -12.88
CA MET A 181 14.88 9.63 -13.47
C MET A 181 14.83 10.30 -14.86
N ARG A 182 15.69 11.30 -15.13
CA ARG A 182 15.87 11.87 -16.47
C ARG A 182 16.57 10.88 -17.42
N LYS A 183 17.61 10.18 -16.95
CA LYS A 183 18.33 9.16 -17.73
C LYS A 183 17.42 7.98 -18.11
N LEU A 184 16.54 7.56 -17.19
CA LEU A 184 15.56 6.50 -17.43
C LEU A 184 14.54 6.88 -18.52
N LYS A 185 14.08 8.14 -18.52
CA LYS A 185 13.23 8.69 -19.58
C LYS A 185 13.92 8.65 -20.96
N ILE A 186 15.18 9.07 -21.03
CA ILE A 186 15.95 9.08 -22.29
C ILE A 186 16.16 7.66 -22.82
N MET A 187 16.57 6.71 -21.97
CA MET A 187 16.74 5.32 -22.39
C MET A 187 15.45 4.73 -22.93
N ARG A 188 14.31 4.95 -22.26
CA ARG A 188 13.04 4.42 -22.74
C ARG A 188 12.62 5.05 -24.06
N ILE A 189 12.79 6.36 -24.27
CA ILE A 189 12.50 7.00 -25.58
C ILE A 189 13.36 6.39 -26.69
N LEU A 190 14.64 6.14 -26.44
CA LEU A 190 15.55 5.50 -27.42
C LEU A 190 15.19 4.04 -27.71
N LEU A 191 14.55 3.37 -26.76
CA LEU A 191 14.12 1.97 -26.83
C LEU A 191 12.62 1.83 -27.14
N THR A 192 11.86 2.89 -27.42
CA THR A 192 10.43 2.75 -27.78
C THR A 192 10.34 2.67 -29.31
N PRO A 193 9.84 1.57 -29.90
CA PRO A 193 9.51 1.52 -31.31
C PRO A 193 8.39 2.52 -31.54
N ASN A 194 8.36 3.11 -32.73
CA ASN A 194 7.42 4.16 -33.07
C ASN A 194 6.01 3.56 -33.27
N ASP A 195 5.39 3.12 -32.18
CA ASP A 195 4.04 2.55 -32.12
C ASP A 195 3.02 3.70 -32.23
N LYS A 196 2.90 4.28 -33.43
CA LYS A 196 1.92 5.33 -33.73
C LYS A 196 0.51 4.80 -34.00
N GLU A 197 0.25 3.50 -33.89
CA GLU A 197 -1.03 2.93 -34.33
C GLU A 197 -2.02 2.51 -33.23
N ASN A 198 -1.65 2.53 -31.95
CA ASN A 198 -2.58 2.20 -30.86
C ASN A 198 -2.71 3.32 -29.85
N GLU A 199 -3.28 4.46 -30.27
CA GLU A 199 -3.88 5.38 -29.31
C GLU A 199 -5.07 4.70 -28.63
N GLU A 200 -4.86 4.10 -27.45
CA GLU A 200 -5.95 3.67 -26.57
C GLU A 200 -6.88 4.87 -26.35
N LYS A 201 -8.06 4.84 -26.97
CA LYS A 201 -9.12 5.85 -26.74
C LYS A 201 -9.31 6.00 -25.23
N PRO A 202 -9.34 7.23 -24.69
CA PRO A 202 -9.39 7.45 -23.25
C PRO A 202 -10.58 6.72 -22.64
N LYS A 203 -10.31 5.75 -21.75
CA LYS A 203 -11.32 4.94 -21.07
C LYS A 203 -12.32 5.88 -20.39
N LYS A 204 -13.55 5.91 -20.93
CA LYS A 204 -14.61 6.82 -20.49
C LYS A 204 -14.89 6.54 -19.01
N LYS A 205 -14.59 7.52 -18.14
CA LYS A 205 -14.77 7.37 -16.69
C LYS A 205 -16.25 7.11 -16.40
N VAL A 206 -16.54 5.96 -15.78
CA VAL A 206 -17.90 5.62 -15.38
C VAL A 206 -18.36 6.64 -14.34
N SER A 207 -19.51 7.27 -14.59
CA SER A 207 -20.06 8.26 -13.66
C SER A 207 -20.65 7.57 -12.43
N LEU A 208 -20.00 7.76 -11.28
CA LEU A 208 -20.47 7.23 -9.99
C LEU A 208 -21.92 7.66 -9.68
N GLY A 209 -22.33 8.84 -10.14
CA GLY A 209 -23.71 9.32 -10.00
C GLY A 209 -24.75 8.47 -10.75
N ARG A 210 -24.38 7.90 -11.92
CA ARG A 210 -25.26 6.98 -12.67
C ARG A 210 -25.40 5.66 -11.93
N LEU A 211 -24.30 5.15 -11.37
CA LEU A 211 -24.30 3.96 -10.51
C LEU A 211 -25.14 4.17 -9.25
N ALA A 212 -25.02 5.32 -8.58
CA ALA A 212 -25.83 5.67 -7.41
C ALA A 212 -27.33 5.77 -7.75
N THR A 213 -27.67 6.22 -8.96
CA THR A 213 -29.07 6.30 -9.42
C THR A 213 -29.69 4.91 -9.60
N LEU A 214 -28.89 3.91 -9.99
CA LEU A 214 -29.36 2.51 -10.13
C LEU A 214 -29.68 1.85 -8.79
N THR A 215 -28.99 2.23 -7.71
CA THR A 215 -29.17 1.70 -6.34
C THR A 215 -30.20 2.45 -5.51
N LYS A 216 -30.65 3.65 -5.92
CA LYS A 216 -31.62 4.48 -5.19
C LYS A 216 -32.83 3.72 -4.63
N PRO A 217 -33.58 2.93 -5.41
CA PRO A 217 -34.78 2.26 -4.89
C PRO A 217 -34.48 1.13 -3.89
N GLU A 218 -33.24 0.63 -3.82
CA GLU A 218 -32.80 -0.32 -2.79
C GLU A 218 -32.06 0.35 -1.63
N PHE A 219 -32.03 1.69 -1.57
CA PHE A 219 -31.26 2.45 -0.59
C PHE A 219 -31.59 2.07 0.85
N PHE A 220 -32.88 1.89 1.18
CA PHE A 220 -33.30 1.51 2.53
C PHE A 220 -32.75 0.13 2.94
N ILE A 221 -32.79 -0.85 2.03
CA ILE A 221 -32.25 -2.20 2.30
C ILE A 221 -30.74 -2.13 2.52
N LEU A 222 -30.03 -1.37 1.68
CA LEU A 222 -28.58 -1.17 1.80
C LEU A 222 -28.20 -0.42 3.08
N PHE A 223 -29.02 0.54 3.51
CA PHE A 223 -28.82 1.27 4.76
C PHE A 223 -28.96 0.35 5.97
N VAL A 224 -30.03 -0.43 6.06
CA VAL A 224 -30.22 -1.44 7.12
C VAL A 224 -29.11 -2.49 7.09
N ALA A 225 -28.69 -2.93 5.91
CA ALA A 225 -27.55 -3.85 5.76
C ALA A 225 -26.25 -3.25 6.30
N SER A 226 -26.05 -1.94 6.13
CA SER A 226 -24.88 -1.22 6.63
C SER A 226 -24.92 -1.03 8.15
N LEU A 227 -26.10 -0.88 8.75
CA LEU A 227 -26.25 -0.90 10.21
C LEU A 227 -25.93 -2.29 10.79
N ALA A 228 -26.43 -3.36 10.17
CA ALA A 228 -26.09 -4.74 10.57
C ALA A 228 -24.59 -5.03 10.40
N LEU A 229 -23.95 -4.40 9.40
CA LEU A 229 -22.50 -4.45 9.20
C LEU A 229 -21.75 -3.82 10.37
N LEU A 230 -22.19 -2.69 10.91
CA LEU A 230 -21.55 -2.06 12.07
C LEU A 230 -21.58 -2.98 13.30
N VAL A 231 -22.71 -3.65 13.56
CA VAL A 231 -22.83 -4.62 14.67
C VAL A 231 -21.85 -5.78 14.47
N SER A 232 -21.81 -6.36 13.27
CA SER A 232 -20.91 -7.48 12.95
C SER A 232 -19.44 -7.09 13.02
N ALA A 233 -19.08 -5.91 12.51
CA ALA A 233 -17.71 -5.41 12.55
C ALA A 233 -17.29 -5.07 13.98
N GLY A 234 -18.16 -4.43 14.77
CA GLY A 234 -17.92 -4.12 16.17
C GLY A 234 -17.66 -5.37 17.01
N SER A 235 -18.44 -6.43 16.81
CA SER A 235 -18.20 -7.74 17.45
C SER A 235 -16.81 -8.29 17.14
N GLN A 236 -16.36 -8.22 15.88
CA GLN A 236 -15.03 -8.69 15.48
C GLN A 236 -13.89 -7.84 16.06
N ILE A 237 -14.10 -6.52 16.18
CA ILE A 237 -13.11 -5.61 16.79
C ILE A 237 -13.01 -5.85 18.30
N ALA A 238 -14.15 -6.09 18.98
CA ALA A 238 -14.20 -6.30 20.42
C ALA A 238 -13.69 -7.68 20.86
N ALA A 239 -13.81 -8.70 20.00
CA ALA A 239 -13.50 -10.09 20.34
C ALA A 239 -12.10 -10.32 20.96
N PRO A 240 -10.99 -9.77 20.42
CA PRO A 240 -9.66 -9.96 21.01
C PRO A 240 -9.53 -9.38 22.43
N TYR A 241 -10.22 -8.27 22.72
CA TYR A 241 -10.19 -7.64 24.04
C TYR A 241 -10.91 -8.49 25.09
N PHE A 242 -12.13 -8.94 24.78
CA PHE A 242 -12.86 -9.82 25.68
C PHE A 242 -12.18 -11.18 25.83
N PHE A 243 -11.53 -11.69 24.79
CA PHE A 243 -10.69 -12.87 24.90
C PHE A 243 -9.51 -12.64 25.87
N GLY A 244 -8.86 -11.47 25.81
CA GLY A 244 -7.85 -11.07 26.79
C GLY A 244 -8.39 -11.05 28.23
N MET A 245 -9.61 -10.55 28.44
CA MET A 245 -10.26 -10.57 29.75
C MET A 245 -10.54 -11.99 30.25
N VAL A 246 -10.90 -12.94 29.37
CA VAL A 246 -11.08 -14.35 29.73
C VAL A 246 -9.76 -14.93 30.24
N ILE A 247 -8.63 -14.63 29.59
CA ILE A 247 -7.31 -15.07 30.03
C ILE A 247 -7.00 -14.51 31.43
N THR A 248 -7.20 -13.21 31.65
CA THR A 248 -6.96 -12.60 32.96
C THR A 248 -7.89 -13.16 34.04
N ALA A 249 -9.16 -13.39 33.73
CA ALA A 249 -10.12 -13.98 34.67
C ALA A 249 -9.78 -15.44 35.00
N ALA A 250 -9.17 -16.18 34.07
CA ALA A 250 -8.72 -17.55 34.31
C ALA A 250 -7.49 -17.63 35.23
N MET A 251 -6.75 -16.53 35.41
CA MET A 251 -5.61 -16.46 36.33
C MET A 251 -6.02 -16.15 37.78
N GLU A 252 -7.21 -15.60 38.00
CA GLU A 252 -7.73 -15.31 39.34
C GLU A 252 -8.42 -16.55 39.96
N PRO A 253 -8.26 -16.80 41.28
CA PRO A 253 -8.95 -17.90 41.93
C PRO A 253 -10.46 -17.64 42.03
N GLY A 254 -11.25 -18.31 41.20
CA GLY A 254 -12.71 -18.32 41.27
C GLY A 254 -13.41 -18.41 39.91
N MET A 255 -14.38 -19.32 39.78
CA MET A 255 -15.08 -19.58 38.51
C MET A 255 -16.13 -18.53 38.12
N LYS A 256 -16.58 -17.69 39.06
CA LYS A 256 -17.70 -16.76 38.81
C LYS A 256 -17.35 -15.71 37.74
N LYS A 257 -16.24 -14.99 37.91
CA LYS A 257 -15.77 -13.95 36.98
C LYS A 257 -15.41 -14.53 35.60
N LEU A 258 -14.86 -15.74 35.58
CA LEU A 258 -14.58 -16.48 34.35
C LEU A 258 -15.86 -16.81 33.58
N ASN A 259 -16.86 -17.40 34.26
CA ASN A 259 -18.15 -17.75 33.64
C ASN A 259 -18.89 -16.52 33.11
N GLU A 260 -18.89 -15.41 33.87
CA GLU A 260 -19.49 -14.14 33.44
C GLU A 260 -18.81 -13.59 32.18
N THR A 261 -17.47 -13.58 32.15
CA THR A 261 -16.71 -13.06 31.00
C THR A 261 -16.89 -13.92 29.76
N ILE A 262 -16.93 -15.26 29.92
CA ILE A 262 -17.22 -16.19 28.82
C ILE A 262 -18.64 -15.99 28.28
N LEU A 263 -19.63 -15.78 29.16
CA LEU A 263 -21.01 -15.54 28.74
C LEU A 263 -21.14 -14.23 27.95
N ILE A 264 -20.46 -13.16 28.38
CA ILE A 264 -20.40 -11.89 27.64
C ILE A 264 -19.76 -12.10 26.25
N LEU A 265 -18.63 -12.80 26.19
CA LEU A 265 -17.95 -13.10 24.92
C LEU A 265 -18.86 -13.91 23.97
N LEU A 266 -19.58 -14.90 24.51
CA LEU A 266 -20.54 -15.71 23.75
C LEU A 266 -21.68 -14.85 23.19
N LEU A 267 -22.24 -13.94 23.99
CA LEU A 267 -23.29 -13.01 23.53
C LEU A 267 -22.78 -12.07 22.43
N ILE A 268 -21.54 -11.59 22.53
CA ILE A 268 -20.92 -10.74 21.50
C ILE A 268 -20.74 -11.51 20.18
N TYR A 269 -20.32 -12.78 20.24
CA TYR A 269 -20.20 -13.61 19.04
C TYR A 269 -21.56 -13.93 18.42
N ILE A 270 -22.57 -14.26 19.22
CA ILE A 270 -23.93 -14.51 18.73
C ILE A 270 -24.49 -13.25 18.06
N GLY A 271 -24.38 -12.08 18.72
CA GLY A 271 -24.82 -10.81 18.14
C GLY A 271 -24.07 -10.47 16.85
N GLY A 272 -22.76 -10.70 16.82
CA GLY A 272 -21.93 -10.50 15.62
C GLY A 272 -22.27 -11.43 14.46
N ALA A 273 -22.60 -12.70 14.76
CA ALA A 273 -23.02 -13.70 13.79
C ALA A 273 -24.38 -13.36 13.18
N ILE A 274 -25.36 -13.00 14.02
CA ILE A 274 -26.69 -12.54 13.57
C ILE A 274 -26.53 -11.29 12.70
N GLY A 275 -25.74 -10.31 13.14
CA GLY A 275 -25.45 -9.11 12.34
C GLY A 275 -24.79 -9.44 11.00
N SER A 276 -23.85 -10.40 10.97
CA SER A 276 -23.20 -10.85 9.74
C SER A 276 -24.18 -11.52 8.78
N MET A 277 -25.07 -12.36 9.30
CA MET A 277 -26.11 -13.05 8.54
C MET A 277 -27.09 -12.05 7.92
N ILE A 278 -27.63 -11.13 8.72
CA ILE A 278 -28.56 -10.09 8.26
C ILE A 278 -27.90 -9.23 7.18
N ARG A 279 -26.66 -8.76 7.42
CA ARG A 279 -25.89 -8.00 6.44
C ARG A 279 -25.76 -8.77 5.13
N ALA A 280 -25.28 -10.02 5.17
CA ALA A 280 -25.04 -10.83 3.98
C ALA A 280 -26.33 -11.05 3.18
N TRP A 281 -27.42 -11.35 3.89
CA TRP A 281 -28.72 -11.55 3.26
C TRP A 281 -29.24 -10.27 2.59
N LEU A 282 -29.24 -9.13 3.30
CA LEU A 282 -29.76 -7.87 2.76
C LEU A 282 -28.94 -7.34 1.58
N TYR A 283 -27.61 -7.41 1.62
CA TYR A 283 -26.76 -7.03 0.49
C TYR A 283 -26.99 -7.94 -0.73
N THR A 284 -27.18 -9.25 -0.50
CA THR A 284 -27.49 -10.19 -1.57
C THR A 284 -28.86 -9.91 -2.17
N LEU A 285 -29.88 -9.71 -1.33
CA LEU A 285 -31.24 -9.39 -1.76
C LEU A 285 -31.28 -8.09 -2.59
N ALA A 286 -30.62 -7.03 -2.12
CA ALA A 286 -30.50 -5.79 -2.87
C ALA A 286 -29.81 -6.02 -4.23
N GLY A 287 -28.74 -6.80 -4.25
CA GLY A 287 -28.02 -7.15 -5.48
C GLY A 287 -28.91 -7.86 -6.50
N GLN A 288 -29.65 -8.87 -6.06
CA GLN A 288 -30.59 -9.61 -6.92
C GLN A 288 -31.69 -8.70 -7.50
N ARG A 289 -32.23 -7.76 -6.72
CA ARG A 289 -33.22 -6.78 -7.21
C ARG A 289 -32.62 -5.83 -8.23
N ILE A 290 -31.41 -5.34 -7.99
CA ILE A 290 -30.70 -4.42 -8.89
C ILE A 290 -30.41 -5.12 -10.24
N VAL A 291 -29.83 -6.32 -10.23
CA VAL A 291 -29.52 -7.04 -11.48
C VAL A 291 -30.78 -7.41 -12.25
N ALA A 292 -31.86 -7.83 -11.58
CA ALA A 292 -33.12 -8.11 -12.23
C ALA A 292 -33.68 -6.87 -12.95
N ARG A 293 -33.60 -5.69 -12.32
CA ARG A 293 -34.01 -4.42 -12.95
C ARG A 293 -33.13 -4.09 -14.15
N ILE A 294 -31.80 -4.19 -14.02
CA ILE A 294 -30.86 -3.90 -15.10
C ILE A 294 -31.12 -4.83 -16.28
N ARG A 295 -31.26 -6.14 -16.05
CA ARG A 295 -31.56 -7.13 -17.10
C ARG A 295 -32.87 -6.84 -17.80
N LYS A 296 -33.94 -6.48 -17.07
CA LYS A 296 -35.22 -6.09 -17.66
C LYS A 296 -35.10 -4.84 -18.54
N GLN A 297 -34.39 -3.81 -18.08
CA GLN A 297 -34.17 -2.58 -18.84
C GLN A 297 -33.32 -2.83 -20.10
N LEU A 298 -32.24 -3.60 -19.96
CA LEU A 298 -31.34 -3.93 -21.06
C LEU A 298 -32.05 -4.79 -22.11
N PHE A 299 -32.79 -5.83 -21.69
CA PHE A 299 -33.58 -6.64 -22.60
C PHE A 299 -34.60 -5.80 -23.38
N ASN A 300 -35.37 -4.95 -22.69
CA ASN A 300 -36.32 -4.04 -23.33
C ASN A 300 -35.65 -3.06 -24.31
N ALA A 301 -34.42 -2.62 -24.02
CA ALA A 301 -33.67 -1.74 -24.91
C ALA A 301 -33.16 -2.47 -26.15
N ILE A 302 -32.71 -3.74 -26.00
CA ILE A 302 -32.23 -4.57 -27.10
C ILE A 302 -33.37 -4.85 -28.09
N ILE A 303 -34.53 -5.32 -27.62
CA ILE A 303 -35.65 -5.68 -28.52
C ILE A 303 -36.28 -4.49 -29.27
N ARG A 304 -35.96 -3.25 -28.88
CA ARG A 304 -36.43 -2.01 -29.52
C ARG A 304 -35.44 -1.46 -30.55
N GLN A 305 -34.29 -2.10 -30.74
CA GLN A 305 -33.31 -1.66 -31.75
C GLN A 305 -33.75 -2.02 -33.16
N GLU A 306 -33.24 -1.28 -34.15
CA GLU A 306 -33.43 -1.54 -35.57
C GLU A 306 -32.70 -2.81 -36.03
N VAL A 307 -33.11 -3.39 -37.16
CA VAL A 307 -32.50 -4.62 -37.70
C VAL A 307 -31.00 -4.43 -37.99
N ALA A 308 -30.58 -3.25 -38.47
CA ALA A 308 -29.17 -2.93 -38.74
C ALA A 308 -28.26 -3.02 -37.50
N PHE A 309 -28.81 -2.83 -36.29
CA PHE A 309 -28.07 -3.05 -35.05
C PHE A 309 -27.73 -4.54 -34.85
N PHE A 310 -28.63 -5.44 -35.22
CA PHE A 310 -28.43 -6.88 -35.10
C PHE A 310 -27.53 -7.45 -36.22
N ASP A 311 -27.45 -6.78 -37.37
CA ASP A 311 -26.50 -7.15 -38.43
C ASP A 311 -25.04 -6.86 -38.02
N THR A 312 -24.83 -5.86 -37.17
CA THR A 312 -23.50 -5.43 -36.70
C THR A 312 -23.07 -6.04 -35.37
N ASN A 313 -24.02 -6.45 -34.51
CA ASN A 313 -23.74 -6.99 -33.18
C ASN A 313 -24.09 -8.48 -33.09
N ARG A 314 -23.11 -9.32 -32.75
CA ARG A 314 -23.34 -10.77 -32.61
C ARG A 314 -24.29 -11.06 -31.43
N THR A 315 -25.25 -11.97 -31.64
CA THR A 315 -26.19 -12.41 -30.59
C THR A 315 -25.48 -12.86 -29.30
N GLY A 316 -24.34 -13.55 -29.43
CA GLY A 316 -23.53 -13.96 -28.29
C GLY A 316 -22.97 -12.80 -27.46
N GLU A 317 -22.61 -11.68 -28.09
CA GLU A 317 -22.17 -10.48 -27.37
C GLU A 317 -23.32 -9.86 -26.58
N LEU A 318 -24.51 -9.78 -27.18
CA LEU A 318 -25.70 -9.24 -26.52
C LEU A 318 -26.11 -10.10 -25.30
N ILE A 319 -26.01 -11.43 -25.41
CA ILE A 319 -26.25 -12.35 -24.29
C ILE A 319 -25.19 -12.16 -23.19
N ASN A 320 -23.91 -12.01 -23.55
CA ASN A 320 -22.84 -11.74 -22.57
C ASN A 320 -23.06 -10.42 -21.84
N ARG A 321 -23.46 -9.35 -22.55
CA ARG A 321 -23.83 -8.07 -21.92
C ARG A 321 -25.03 -8.22 -21.00
N LEU A 322 -26.04 -9.00 -21.39
CA LEU A 322 -27.23 -9.24 -20.59
C LEU A 322 -26.93 -10.06 -19.33
N SER A 323 -26.06 -11.05 -19.41
CA SER A 323 -25.75 -11.96 -18.30
C SER A 323 -24.54 -11.51 -17.48
N SER A 324 -23.35 -11.50 -18.09
CA SER A 324 -22.06 -11.31 -17.44
C SER A 324 -21.84 -9.86 -17.02
N ASP A 325 -22.06 -8.89 -17.91
CA ASP A 325 -21.78 -7.49 -17.56
C ASP A 325 -22.74 -6.98 -16.49
N THR A 326 -24.01 -7.39 -16.53
CA THR A 326 -24.97 -7.05 -15.48
C THR A 326 -24.60 -7.69 -14.14
N GLN A 327 -24.02 -8.89 -14.15
CA GLN A 327 -23.52 -9.57 -12.95
C GLN A 327 -22.30 -8.85 -12.35
N VAL A 328 -21.36 -8.40 -13.20
CA VAL A 328 -20.21 -7.60 -12.76
C VAL A 328 -20.67 -6.30 -12.11
N ILE A 329 -21.63 -5.60 -12.71
CA ILE A 329 -22.22 -4.38 -12.14
C ILE A 329 -22.88 -4.67 -10.79
N GLN A 330 -23.64 -5.77 -10.68
CA GLN A 330 -24.27 -6.17 -9.42
C GLN A 330 -23.25 -6.44 -8.31
N ASN A 331 -22.19 -7.19 -8.61
CA ASN A 331 -21.13 -7.47 -7.63
C ASN A 331 -20.39 -6.20 -7.20
N ALA A 332 -20.12 -5.31 -8.15
CA ALA A 332 -19.49 -4.02 -7.88
C ALA A 332 -20.35 -3.14 -6.96
N LEU A 333 -21.66 -3.10 -7.17
CA LEU A 333 -22.59 -2.25 -6.41
C LEU A 333 -22.99 -2.80 -5.05
N THR A 334 -22.86 -4.10 -4.80
CA THR A 334 -23.27 -4.71 -3.53
C THR A 334 -22.12 -5.35 -2.78
N VAL A 335 -21.58 -6.46 -3.29
CA VAL A 335 -20.59 -7.28 -2.59
C VAL A 335 -19.30 -6.50 -2.34
N ASN A 336 -18.75 -5.86 -3.38
CA ASN A 336 -17.49 -5.12 -3.28
C ASN A 336 -17.61 -3.90 -2.37
N ILE A 337 -18.70 -3.14 -2.48
CA ILE A 337 -18.96 -1.99 -1.59
C ILE A 337 -19.14 -2.46 -0.14
N SER A 338 -19.86 -3.55 0.11
CA SER A 338 -20.03 -4.12 1.45
C SER A 338 -18.69 -4.54 2.06
N MET A 339 -17.85 -5.24 1.29
CA MET A 339 -16.52 -5.66 1.74
C MET A 339 -15.61 -4.47 2.00
N LEU A 340 -15.58 -3.50 1.09
CA LEU A 340 -14.80 -2.28 1.26
C LEU A 340 -15.21 -1.55 2.54
N LEU A 341 -16.52 -1.32 2.74
CA LEU A 341 -17.04 -0.65 3.91
C LEU A 341 -16.67 -1.42 5.20
N ARG A 342 -16.82 -2.74 5.20
CA ARG A 342 -16.41 -3.61 6.32
C ARG A 342 -14.94 -3.44 6.64
N TYR A 343 -14.05 -3.57 5.65
CA TYR A 343 -12.61 -3.48 5.89
C TYR A 343 -12.19 -2.09 6.35
N VAL A 344 -12.78 -1.02 5.79
CA VAL A 344 -12.50 0.34 6.26
C VAL A 344 -12.92 0.52 7.72
N ILE A 345 -14.13 0.08 8.09
CA ILE A 345 -14.61 0.17 9.48
C ILE A 345 -13.74 -0.68 10.41
N GLN A 346 -13.34 -1.88 9.99
CA GLN A 346 -12.49 -2.74 10.80
C GLN A 346 -11.09 -2.18 10.97
N ILE A 347 -10.47 -1.66 9.92
CA ILE A 347 -9.13 -1.05 10.00
C ILE A 347 -9.18 0.17 10.91
N LEU A 348 -10.09 1.11 10.64
CA LEU A 348 -10.20 2.34 11.44
C LEU A 348 -10.58 2.04 12.88
N GLY A 349 -11.61 1.21 13.09
CA GLY A 349 -12.09 0.85 14.41
C GLY A 349 -11.04 0.10 15.24
N SER A 350 -10.35 -0.89 14.64
CA SER A 350 -9.27 -1.60 15.33
C SER A 350 -8.10 -0.69 15.64
N ILE A 351 -7.68 0.20 14.73
CA ILE A 351 -6.59 1.15 15.01
C ILE A 351 -6.95 2.06 16.19
N VAL A 352 -8.14 2.68 16.16
CA VAL A 352 -8.61 3.54 17.25
C VAL A 352 -8.65 2.76 18.57
N PHE A 353 -9.21 1.57 18.55
CA PHE A 353 -9.31 0.72 19.74
C PHE A 353 -7.94 0.30 20.29
N MET A 354 -7.00 -0.08 19.43
CA MET A 354 -5.63 -0.43 19.85
C MET A 354 -4.89 0.77 20.45
N PHE A 355 -5.05 1.97 19.87
CA PHE A 355 -4.50 3.20 20.45
C PHE A 355 -5.06 3.51 21.83
N THR A 356 -6.34 3.22 22.09
CA THR A 356 -6.91 3.40 23.44
C THR A 356 -6.35 2.40 24.46
N LEU A 357 -5.94 1.21 24.03
CA LEU A 357 -5.35 0.19 24.92
C LEU A 357 -3.89 0.46 25.24
N SER A 358 -3.06 0.68 24.20
CA SER A 358 -1.64 0.98 24.38
C SER A 358 -1.09 1.73 23.17
N PRO A 359 -0.89 3.06 23.28
CA PRO A 359 -0.30 3.85 22.19
C PRO A 359 1.11 3.39 21.82
N LYS A 360 1.91 2.94 22.80
CA LYS A 360 3.29 2.50 22.60
C LYS A 360 3.37 1.24 21.74
N LEU A 361 2.63 0.19 22.11
CA LEU A 361 2.62 -1.08 21.35
C LEU A 361 1.98 -0.92 19.98
N THR A 362 0.92 -0.11 19.88
CA THR A 362 0.25 0.18 18.62
C THR A 362 1.18 0.90 17.64
N GLY A 363 1.97 1.87 18.13
CA GLY A 363 2.97 2.57 17.32
C GLY A 363 4.01 1.62 16.72
N VAL A 364 4.47 0.63 17.50
CA VAL A 364 5.39 -0.41 16.99
C VAL A 364 4.73 -1.25 15.90
N LEU A 365 3.49 -1.71 16.11
CA LEU A 365 2.78 -2.52 15.12
C LEU A 365 2.53 -1.77 13.80
N ILE A 366 2.08 -0.51 13.87
CA ILE A 366 1.87 0.35 12.69
C ILE A 366 3.18 0.57 11.94
N SER A 367 4.30 0.55 12.64
CA SER A 367 5.63 0.69 12.06
C SER A 367 6.04 -0.59 11.28
N VAL A 368 5.68 -1.77 11.76
CA VAL A 368 6.04 -3.06 11.13
C VAL A 368 5.18 -3.40 9.90
N VAL A 369 3.88 -3.08 9.92
CA VAL A 369 2.92 -3.46 8.86
C VAL A 369 3.34 -3.00 7.45
N PRO A 370 3.81 -1.76 7.22
CA PRO A 370 4.24 -1.31 5.91
C PRO A 370 5.44 -2.09 5.34
N ILE A 371 6.37 -2.52 6.20
CA ILE A 371 7.55 -3.30 5.79
C ILE A 371 7.12 -4.66 5.23
N ILE A 372 6.21 -5.34 5.92
CA ILE A 372 5.65 -6.61 5.47
C ILE A 372 4.85 -6.41 4.18
N GLY A 373 4.04 -5.34 4.11
CA GLY A 373 3.26 -5.00 2.93
C GLY A 373 4.13 -4.80 1.68
N VAL A 374 5.27 -4.13 1.82
CA VAL A 374 6.27 -3.96 0.76
C VAL A 374 6.87 -5.29 0.32
N GLY A 375 7.34 -6.09 1.29
CA GLY A 375 7.95 -7.38 0.99
C GLY A 375 6.99 -8.30 0.24
N ALA A 376 5.73 -8.35 0.67
CA ALA A 376 4.66 -9.10 0.02
C ALA A 376 4.35 -8.58 -1.39
N GLN A 377 4.30 -7.25 -1.60
CA GLN A 377 4.08 -6.67 -2.93
C GLN A 377 5.21 -7.00 -3.90
N GLN A 378 6.45 -6.98 -3.43
CA GLN A 378 7.62 -7.24 -4.27
C GLN A 378 7.73 -8.73 -4.63
N TYR A 379 7.45 -9.61 -3.66
CA TYR A 379 7.33 -11.04 -3.90
C TYR A 379 6.19 -11.37 -4.86
N GLY A 380 5.02 -10.75 -4.68
CA GLY A 380 3.87 -10.94 -5.56
C GLY A 380 4.16 -10.56 -7.02
N LYS A 381 4.92 -9.48 -7.24
CA LYS A 381 5.40 -9.12 -8.59
C LYS A 381 6.33 -10.20 -9.15
N TYR A 382 7.29 -10.67 -8.37
CA TYR A 382 8.23 -11.70 -8.81
C TYR A 382 7.50 -12.98 -9.27
N VAL A 383 6.52 -13.43 -8.49
CA VAL A 383 5.70 -14.61 -8.82
C VAL A 383 4.85 -14.39 -10.07
N PHE A 384 4.36 -13.18 -10.33
CA PHE A 384 3.55 -12.89 -11.52
C PHE A 384 4.38 -12.76 -12.80
N TYR A 385 5.68 -12.47 -12.67
CA TYR A 385 6.62 -12.34 -13.80
C TYR A 385 7.41 -13.62 -14.10
N THR A 386 7.36 -14.62 -13.22
CA THR A 386 7.91 -15.97 -13.44
C THR A 386 6.81 -16.87 -13.94
#